data_AF-A0A3Q3GYG5-F1
#
_entry.id   AF-A0A3Q3GYG5-F1
#
_cell.length_a   1.000
_cell.length_b   1.000
_cell.length_c   1.000
_cell.angle_alpha   90.00
_cell.angle_beta   90.00
_cell.angle_gamma   90.00
#
_symmetry.space_group_name_H-M   'P 1'
#
loop_
_entity.id
_entity.type
_entity.pdbx_description
1 polymer ?
#
loop_
_entity_poly.entity_id
_entity_poly.type
_entity_poly.pdbx_seq_one_letter_code
_entity_poly.pdbx_strand_id
1 'polypeptide(L)'
;MYAHSHVSGPRIVSQSYSYRTSSAPKAHSVSGLGSMRGQRISSSTASRVSSGFGGGSGSYGGGFGGGFDLSNAIDQSNVHLNEKATMQNLNDRLASYLEKVRLLEAANAKLEKQIREYYEQKGPAAERDYSHFWAIINDLKDKINGATIENANILLQIDNSKLAADDFKTKFDHELMMRQSVEADIANLRRLLDQTTLTKADLEMQIEGLQDELAYLKKNHEEELAAMRSQLTGTVNVEVDAAPQQDLSKVMEEIRGQYEAISDKHRRDQEAWFNEKSAALTKEVAMSTESIQTSKTEINDLRRTLQGLEIELQSQLSMKGALENTLGETECRYSNMLAGYQNTINMFEGELANVRTSIEQQGQEYKMLLDIKSRLEQEIGTYRGLLEKEDNRTKRVIVETGVIRTGL
;
A
#
# COMPACT_ATOMS: atom_id res chain seq x y z
N MET A 1 1.10 35.17 63.07
CA MET A 1 -0.27 34.62 63.08
C MET A 1 -1.25 35.74 62.85
N TYR A 2 -1.72 35.93 61.62
CA TYR A 2 -2.92 36.72 61.31
C TYR A 2 -3.66 35.98 60.21
N ALA A 3 -4.81 35.42 60.55
CA ALA A 3 -5.67 34.68 59.66
C ALA A 3 -6.55 35.67 58.87
N HIS A 4 -6.56 35.56 57.55
CA HIS A 4 -7.57 36.20 56.71
C HIS A 4 -8.45 35.10 56.09
N SER A 5 -9.66 35.01 56.63
CA SER A 5 -10.77 34.21 56.16
C SER A 5 -11.40 34.88 54.93
N HIS A 6 -11.35 34.23 53.76
CA HIS A 6 -12.17 34.64 52.61
C HIS A 6 -13.47 33.86 52.57
N VAL A 7 -14.55 34.64 52.59
CA VAL A 7 -15.95 34.27 52.46
C VAL A 7 -16.23 33.82 51.02
N SER A 8 -16.82 32.63 50.87
CA SER A 8 -17.26 32.06 49.59
C SER A 8 -18.73 32.41 49.34
N GLY A 9 -19.01 33.13 48.25
CA GLY A 9 -20.37 33.43 47.76
C GLY A 9 -20.79 32.50 46.61
N PRO A 10 -22.10 32.24 46.40
CA PRO A 10 -22.55 31.15 45.53
C PRO A 10 -22.71 31.53 44.05
N ARG A 11 -22.26 30.59 43.20
CA ARG A 11 -22.72 30.14 41.86
C ARG A 11 -23.47 31.09 40.93
N ILE A 12 -23.02 31.13 39.67
CA ILE A 12 -23.87 30.90 38.49
C ILE A 12 -23.10 29.99 37.51
N VAL A 13 -23.55 28.73 37.36
CA VAL A 13 -23.10 27.82 36.29
C VAL A 13 -24.20 27.80 35.24
N SER A 14 -23.94 28.44 34.10
CA SER A 14 -24.80 28.32 32.92
C SER A 14 -24.54 26.96 32.27
N GLN A 15 -25.49 26.06 32.39
CA GLN A 15 -25.48 24.74 31.78
C GLN A 15 -26.13 24.84 30.40
N SER A 16 -25.33 24.94 29.33
CA SER A 16 -25.82 24.84 27.96
C SER A 16 -25.91 23.36 27.56
N TYR A 17 -27.14 22.89 27.36
CA TYR A 17 -27.45 21.62 26.72
C TYR A 17 -27.26 21.78 25.21
N SER A 18 -26.32 21.05 24.62
CA SER A 18 -26.23 20.87 23.16
C SER A 18 -26.59 19.43 22.79
N TYR A 19 -27.63 19.30 21.99
CA TYR A 19 -28.18 18.04 21.51
C TYR A 19 -27.20 17.37 20.53
N ARG A 20 -26.96 16.08 20.74
CA ARG A 20 -26.21 15.21 19.83
C ARG A 20 -26.98 15.01 18.53
N THR A 21 -26.32 15.21 17.39
CA THR A 21 -26.67 14.54 16.13
C THR A 21 -25.45 13.79 15.62
N SER A 22 -25.21 12.60 16.18
CA SER A 22 -24.27 11.64 15.61
C SER A 22 -25.01 10.82 14.55
N SER A 23 -24.78 11.12 13.27
CA SER A 23 -25.18 10.23 12.19
C SER A 23 -24.17 9.08 12.15
N ALA A 24 -24.59 7.89 12.59
CA ALA A 24 -23.81 6.67 12.45
C ALA A 24 -23.82 6.20 10.98
N PRO A 25 -22.69 5.80 10.38
CA PRO A 25 -22.74 5.03 9.15
C PRO A 25 -23.27 3.63 9.47
N LYS A 26 -24.24 3.17 8.65
CA LYS A 26 -24.81 1.82 8.68
C LYS A 26 -23.70 0.77 8.59
N ALA A 27 -23.59 -0.06 9.62
CA ALA A 27 -22.89 -1.34 9.54
C ALA A 27 -23.80 -2.35 8.86
N HIS A 28 -23.34 -2.95 7.76
CA HIS A 28 -23.93 -4.17 7.21
C HIS A 28 -23.23 -5.37 7.84
N SER A 29 -23.97 -6.13 8.64
CA SER A 29 -23.60 -7.47 9.09
C SER A 29 -23.81 -8.46 7.95
N VAL A 30 -22.75 -9.19 7.56
CA VAL A 30 -22.85 -10.42 6.78
C VAL A 30 -22.06 -11.49 7.50
N SER A 31 -22.78 -12.30 8.27
CA SER A 31 -22.38 -13.63 8.68
C SER A 31 -22.84 -14.61 7.61
N GLY A 32 -21.93 -15.41 7.03
CA GLY A 32 -22.31 -16.58 6.23
C GLY A 32 -21.33 -16.95 5.13
N LEU A 33 -20.45 -17.90 5.45
CA LEU A 33 -19.90 -18.97 4.61
C LEU A 33 -19.70 -18.73 3.09
N GLY A 34 -18.44 -18.92 2.66
CA GLY A 34 -18.17 -19.77 1.50
C GLY A 34 -17.67 -19.08 0.23
N SER A 35 -16.40 -19.35 -0.09
CA SER A 35 -15.81 -19.38 -1.43
C SER A 35 -15.74 -18.10 -2.26
N MET A 36 -14.50 -17.62 -2.41
CA MET A 36 -13.82 -17.46 -3.70
C MET A 36 -14.61 -16.80 -4.85
N ARG A 37 -14.14 -15.58 -5.18
CA ARG A 37 -14.12 -14.87 -6.48
C ARG A 37 -15.03 -13.64 -6.59
N GLY A 38 -14.34 -12.53 -6.85
CA GLY A 38 -14.87 -11.18 -6.97
C GLY A 38 -15.86 -10.99 -8.10
N GLN A 39 -16.81 -10.11 -7.84
CA GLN A 39 -17.78 -9.62 -8.81
C GLN A 39 -17.06 -8.76 -9.86
N ARG A 40 -16.92 -9.29 -11.07
CA ARG A 40 -16.67 -8.50 -12.28
C ARG A 40 -18.00 -8.34 -13.01
N ILE A 41 -18.43 -7.11 -13.20
CA ILE A 41 -19.51 -6.77 -14.12
C ILE A 41 -18.94 -6.95 -15.53
N SER A 42 -19.49 -7.89 -16.29
CA SER A 42 -19.23 -8.06 -17.72
C SER A 42 -20.53 -8.49 -18.38
N SER A 43 -21.05 -7.65 -19.26
CA SER A 43 -22.20 -7.94 -20.09
C SER A 43 -21.77 -8.84 -21.26
N SER A 44 -22.20 -10.09 -21.24
CA SER A 44 -22.15 -10.99 -22.39
C SER A 44 -23.56 -11.47 -22.71
N THR A 45 -24.06 -11.06 -23.87
CA THR A 45 -25.26 -11.61 -24.49
C THR A 45 -24.92 -13.00 -25.01
N ALA A 46 -25.42 -14.04 -24.36
CA ALA A 46 -25.26 -15.42 -24.81
C ALA A 46 -26.51 -15.87 -25.58
N SER A 47 -26.37 -16.02 -26.89
CA SER A 47 -27.31 -16.74 -27.74
C SER A 47 -27.33 -18.21 -27.32
N ARG A 48 -28.49 -18.69 -26.85
CA ARG A 48 -28.73 -20.12 -26.60
C ARG A 48 -29.02 -20.79 -27.94
N VAL A 49 -28.15 -21.68 -28.39
CA VAL A 49 -28.48 -22.66 -29.43
C VAL A 49 -29.11 -23.87 -28.74
N SER A 50 -30.44 -23.90 -28.73
CA SER A 50 -31.20 -25.11 -28.38
C SER A 50 -31.24 -26.03 -29.59
N SER A 51 -30.69 -27.25 -29.46
CA SER A 51 -30.98 -28.36 -30.37
C SER A 51 -32.38 -28.88 -30.09
N GLY A 52 -33.39 -28.15 -30.57
CA GLY A 52 -34.75 -28.64 -30.71
C GLY A 52 -34.87 -29.31 -32.08
N PHE A 53 -34.84 -30.63 -32.12
CA PHE A 53 -35.18 -31.40 -33.32
C PHE A 53 -36.71 -31.36 -33.48
N GLY A 54 -37.19 -30.30 -34.10
CA GLY A 54 -38.59 -30.06 -34.42
C GLY A 54 -38.67 -29.37 -35.77
N GLY A 55 -38.79 -30.17 -36.83
CA GLY A 55 -38.89 -29.70 -38.20
C GLY A 55 -39.77 -30.64 -38.99
N GLY A 56 -41.06 -30.33 -39.02
CA GLY A 56 -42.00 -30.88 -39.98
C GLY A 56 -41.78 -30.25 -41.36
N SER A 57 -41.74 -31.10 -42.37
CA SER A 57 -42.04 -30.86 -43.78
C SER A 57 -42.06 -32.27 -44.40
N GLY A 58 -43.09 -32.75 -45.07
CA GLY A 58 -43.94 -32.05 -46.01
C GLY A 58 -43.63 -32.56 -47.41
N SER A 59 -44.44 -33.54 -47.86
CA SER A 59 -44.74 -33.87 -49.26
C SER A 59 -43.88 -34.91 -50.01
N TYR A 60 -44.59 -35.57 -50.94
CA TYR A 60 -44.22 -36.57 -51.95
C TYR A 60 -44.05 -38.01 -51.40
N GLY A 61 -44.78 -39.04 -51.80
CA GLY A 61 -45.69 -39.27 -52.92
C GLY A 61 -45.72 -40.78 -53.20
N GLY A 62 -46.88 -41.34 -53.57
CA GLY A 62 -47.06 -42.73 -54.03
C GLY A 62 -47.18 -43.75 -52.90
N GLY A 63 -48.28 -44.46 -52.66
CA GLY A 63 -49.33 -44.87 -53.58
C GLY A 63 -48.97 -46.16 -54.29
N PHE A 64 -48.87 -47.28 -53.55
CA PHE A 64 -49.09 -48.67 -53.96
C PHE A 64 -49.22 -49.44 -52.63
N GLY A 65 -50.33 -50.08 -52.24
CA GLY A 65 -51.28 -50.86 -53.03
C GLY A 65 -50.93 -52.33 -52.83
N GLY A 66 -51.71 -53.05 -52.00
CA GLY A 66 -51.68 -54.52 -51.95
C GLY A 66 -51.64 -55.13 -50.55
N GLY A 67 -52.79 -55.12 -49.87
CA GLY A 67 -53.08 -56.19 -48.90
C GLY A 67 -53.36 -57.48 -49.67
N PHE A 68 -52.88 -58.60 -49.16
CA PHE A 68 -53.40 -59.92 -49.51
C PHE A 68 -53.61 -60.68 -48.21
N ASP A 69 -54.87 -60.68 -47.80
CA ASP A 69 -55.42 -61.55 -46.77
C ASP A 69 -56.47 -62.45 -47.43
N LEU A 70 -56.58 -63.66 -46.89
CA LEU A 70 -57.77 -64.51 -46.87
C LEU A 70 -58.11 -65.44 -48.07
N SER A 71 -57.98 -66.73 -47.77
CA SER A 71 -58.96 -67.80 -48.06
C SER A 71 -59.31 -68.16 -49.50
N ASN A 72 -58.82 -69.33 -49.93
CA ASN A 72 -59.60 -70.38 -50.60
C ASN A 72 -58.76 -71.67 -50.53
N ALA A 73 -59.09 -72.65 -49.69
CA ALA A 73 -60.14 -73.64 -49.88
C ALA A 73 -59.95 -74.49 -51.15
N ILE A 74 -59.44 -75.71 -50.91
CA ILE A 74 -59.71 -76.94 -51.68
C ILE A 74 -59.12 -76.98 -53.10
N ASP A 75 -57.92 -77.54 -53.25
CA ASP A 75 -57.72 -78.66 -54.18
C ASP A 75 -56.43 -79.44 -53.87
N GLN A 76 -56.58 -80.75 -53.68
CA GLN A 76 -55.55 -81.66 -53.22
C GLN A 76 -54.79 -82.23 -54.43
N SER A 77 -54.18 -81.34 -55.22
CA SER A 77 -53.46 -81.68 -56.47
C SER A 77 -52.28 -80.74 -56.82
N ASN A 78 -51.89 -79.81 -55.92
CA ASN A 78 -50.98 -78.69 -56.23
C ASN A 78 -49.60 -78.69 -55.54
N VAL A 79 -49.21 -79.77 -54.86
CA VAL A 79 -47.95 -79.79 -54.06
C VAL A 79 -46.68 -79.73 -54.94
N HIS A 80 -46.69 -80.27 -56.16
CA HIS A 80 -45.51 -80.26 -57.05
C HIS A 80 -45.32 -78.97 -57.88
N LEU A 81 -46.37 -78.17 -58.09
CA LEU A 81 -46.27 -76.87 -58.77
C LEU A 81 -45.82 -75.76 -57.81
N ASN A 82 -46.17 -75.87 -56.54
CA ASN A 82 -45.79 -74.90 -55.51
C ASN A 82 -44.29 -74.95 -55.18
N GLU A 83 -43.69 -76.15 -55.11
CA GLU A 83 -42.25 -76.32 -54.87
C GLU A 83 -41.38 -75.76 -56.00
N LYS A 84 -41.84 -75.86 -57.25
CA LYS A 84 -41.17 -75.27 -58.41
C LYS A 84 -41.30 -73.74 -58.42
N ALA A 85 -42.47 -73.20 -58.07
CA ALA A 85 -42.69 -71.77 -57.98
C ALA A 85 -41.91 -71.13 -56.82
N THR A 86 -41.77 -71.81 -55.68
CA THR A 86 -40.94 -71.36 -54.56
C THR A 86 -39.45 -71.43 -54.89
N MET A 87 -38.99 -72.49 -55.57
CA MET A 87 -37.61 -72.58 -56.08
C MET A 87 -37.30 -71.51 -57.13
N GLN A 88 -38.26 -71.16 -57.98
CA GLN A 88 -38.09 -70.10 -58.95
C GLN A 88 -38.03 -68.72 -58.28
N ASN A 89 -38.88 -68.45 -57.28
CA ASN A 89 -38.82 -67.22 -56.49
C ASN A 89 -37.50 -67.07 -55.73
N LEU A 90 -36.98 -68.17 -55.17
CA LEU A 90 -35.66 -68.20 -54.52
C LEU A 90 -34.53 -67.93 -55.52
N ASN A 91 -34.60 -68.52 -56.72
CA ASN A 91 -33.63 -68.28 -57.78
C ASN A 91 -33.69 -66.83 -58.29
N ASP A 92 -34.88 -66.25 -58.46
CA ASP A 92 -35.05 -64.86 -58.87
C ASP A 92 -34.51 -63.91 -57.78
N ARG A 93 -34.72 -64.26 -56.51
CA ARG A 93 -34.16 -63.52 -55.36
C ARG A 93 -32.64 -63.65 -55.31
N LEU A 94 -32.08 -64.83 -55.58
CA LEU A 94 -30.64 -65.06 -55.64
C LEU A 94 -30.01 -64.32 -56.84
N ALA A 95 -30.67 -64.29 -57.99
CA ALA A 95 -30.25 -63.50 -59.15
C ALA A 95 -30.26 -62.00 -58.82
N SER A 96 -31.30 -61.50 -58.16
CA SER A 96 -31.35 -60.11 -57.70
C SER A 96 -30.27 -59.78 -56.65
N TYR A 97 -29.93 -60.75 -55.79
CA TYR A 97 -28.87 -60.60 -54.80
C TYR A 97 -27.49 -60.58 -55.46
N LEU A 98 -27.24 -61.47 -56.42
CA LEU A 98 -26.01 -61.48 -57.21
C LEU A 98 -25.83 -60.19 -58.01
N GLU A 99 -26.90 -59.68 -58.63
CA GLU A 99 -26.86 -58.40 -59.33
C GLU A 99 -26.56 -57.24 -58.36
N LYS A 100 -27.16 -57.25 -57.16
CA LYS A 100 -26.88 -56.24 -56.13
C LYS A 100 -25.45 -56.31 -55.61
N VAL A 101 -24.91 -57.52 -55.40
CA VAL A 101 -23.50 -57.71 -55.02
C VAL A 101 -22.58 -57.15 -56.10
N ARG A 102 -22.86 -57.44 -57.37
CA ARG A 102 -22.07 -56.95 -58.51
C ARG A 102 -22.09 -55.42 -58.61
N LEU A 103 -23.26 -54.79 -58.39
CA LEU A 103 -23.38 -53.32 -58.34
C LEU A 103 -22.62 -52.71 -57.17
N LEU A 104 -22.66 -53.35 -55.99
CA LEU A 104 -21.91 -52.89 -54.81
C LEU A 104 -20.40 -53.05 -54.97
N GLU A 105 -19.94 -54.15 -55.60
CA GLU A 105 -18.53 -54.34 -55.94
C GLU A 105 -18.04 -53.27 -56.92
N ALA A 106 -18.83 -52.95 -57.95
CA ALA A 106 -18.51 -51.88 -58.89
C ALA A 106 -18.48 -50.49 -58.21
N ALA A 107 -19.40 -50.23 -57.28
CA ALA A 107 -19.42 -49.00 -56.50
C ALA A 107 -18.21 -48.89 -55.55
N ASN A 108 -17.86 -49.98 -54.87
CA ASN A 108 -16.69 -50.03 -53.99
C ASN A 108 -15.39 -49.82 -54.78
N ALA A 109 -15.22 -50.47 -55.95
CA ALA A 109 -14.06 -50.26 -56.81
C ALA A 109 -13.94 -48.79 -57.26
N LYS A 110 -15.06 -48.13 -57.53
CA LYS A 110 -15.08 -46.70 -57.87
C LYS A 110 -14.68 -45.82 -56.68
N LEU A 111 -15.20 -46.10 -55.48
CA LEU A 111 -14.85 -45.36 -54.26
C LEU A 111 -13.38 -45.54 -53.89
N GLU A 112 -12.82 -46.74 -53.99
CA GLU A 112 -11.40 -46.99 -53.76
C GLU A 112 -10.52 -46.18 -54.71
N LYS A 113 -10.90 -46.08 -55.99
CA LYS A 113 -10.18 -45.25 -56.96
C LYS A 113 -10.23 -43.77 -56.58
N GLN A 114 -11.40 -43.27 -56.17
CA GLN A 114 -11.56 -41.87 -55.74
C GLN A 114 -10.78 -41.57 -54.45
N ILE A 115 -10.71 -42.51 -53.50
CA ILE A 115 -9.90 -42.37 -52.29
C ILE A 115 -8.42 -42.30 -52.66
N ARG A 116 -7.95 -43.17 -53.57
CA ARG A 116 -6.55 -43.16 -54.03
C ARG A 116 -6.19 -41.84 -54.72
N GLU A 117 -7.02 -41.39 -55.65
CA GLU A 117 -6.83 -40.10 -56.33
C GLU A 117 -6.84 -38.93 -55.34
N TYR A 118 -7.70 -38.95 -54.32
CA TYR A 118 -7.73 -37.93 -53.28
C TYR A 118 -6.45 -37.89 -52.43
N TYR A 119 -5.87 -39.04 -52.08
CA TYR A 119 -4.61 -39.12 -51.34
C TYR A 119 -3.39 -38.75 -52.20
N GLU A 120 -3.38 -39.09 -53.50
CA GLU A 120 -2.33 -38.64 -54.44
C GLU A 120 -2.40 -37.13 -54.68
N GLN A 121 -3.60 -36.57 -54.84
CA GLN A 121 -3.80 -35.14 -55.06
C GLN A 121 -3.53 -34.31 -53.79
N LYS A 122 -3.78 -34.88 -52.61
CA LYS A 122 -3.33 -34.37 -51.30
C LYS A 122 -1.99 -34.99 -50.88
N GLY A 123 -1.04 -35.13 -51.82
CA GLY A 123 0.33 -35.53 -51.52
C GLY A 123 0.86 -34.87 -50.23
N PRO A 124 1.79 -35.53 -49.50
CA PRO A 124 2.07 -35.27 -48.08
C PRO A 124 2.15 -33.76 -47.88
N ALA A 125 1.21 -33.23 -47.08
CA ALA A 125 0.99 -31.80 -46.92
C ALA A 125 2.33 -31.09 -46.86
N ALA A 126 2.73 -30.49 -47.98
CA ALA A 126 4.05 -29.93 -48.16
C ALA A 126 4.33 -29.05 -46.94
N GLU A 127 5.43 -29.33 -46.25
CA GLU A 127 5.89 -28.55 -45.10
C GLU A 127 5.71 -27.08 -45.45
N ARG A 128 4.70 -26.47 -44.81
CA ARG A 128 4.32 -25.10 -45.08
C ARG A 128 5.50 -24.27 -44.63
N ASP A 129 6.26 -23.73 -45.57
CA ASP A 129 7.55 -23.11 -45.26
C ASP A 129 7.34 -21.85 -44.40
N TYR A 130 7.61 -21.97 -43.10
CA TYR A 130 7.50 -20.88 -42.12
C TYR A 130 8.80 -20.08 -41.97
N SER A 131 9.82 -20.34 -42.80
CA SER A 131 11.14 -19.71 -42.72
C SER A 131 11.09 -18.17 -42.67
N HIS A 132 10.20 -17.53 -43.43
CA HIS A 132 10.07 -16.07 -43.44
C HIS A 132 9.57 -15.48 -42.11
N PHE A 133 8.76 -16.22 -41.33
CA PHE A 133 8.29 -15.74 -40.02
C PHE A 133 9.41 -15.73 -38.98
N TRP A 134 10.40 -16.62 -39.10
CA TRP A 134 11.52 -16.67 -38.16
C TRP A 134 12.36 -15.40 -38.18
N ALA A 135 12.61 -14.82 -39.36
CA ALA A 135 13.33 -13.56 -39.47
C ALA A 135 12.59 -12.40 -38.78
N ILE A 136 11.27 -12.31 -38.98
CA ILE A 136 10.42 -11.28 -38.34
C ILE A 136 10.36 -11.50 -36.82
N ILE A 137 10.22 -12.75 -36.36
CA ILE A 137 10.19 -13.08 -34.94
C ILE A 137 11.53 -12.73 -34.26
N ASN A 138 12.66 -13.00 -34.91
CA ASN A 138 13.96 -12.64 -34.36
C ASN A 138 14.18 -11.13 -34.32
N ASP A 139 13.83 -10.40 -35.38
CA ASP A 139 13.88 -8.92 -35.38
C ASP A 139 13.00 -8.31 -34.28
N LEU A 140 11.79 -8.85 -34.06
CA LEU A 140 10.93 -8.42 -32.97
C LEU A 140 11.52 -8.74 -31.59
N LYS A 141 12.15 -9.90 -31.41
CA LYS A 141 12.85 -10.25 -30.18
C LYS A 141 14.01 -9.31 -29.91
N ASP A 142 14.81 -8.99 -30.92
CA ASP A 142 15.94 -8.08 -30.79
C ASP A 142 15.47 -6.66 -30.44
N LYS A 143 14.38 -6.19 -31.04
CA LYS A 143 13.74 -4.91 -30.67
C LYS A 143 13.22 -4.91 -29.23
N ILE A 144 12.59 -6.00 -28.78
CA ILE A 144 12.12 -6.13 -27.39
C ILE A 144 13.32 -6.12 -26.42
N ASN A 145 14.39 -6.85 -26.75
CA ASN A 145 15.59 -6.89 -25.93
C ASN A 145 16.27 -5.51 -25.87
N GLY A 146 16.40 -4.83 -27.01
CA GLY A 146 16.91 -3.46 -27.09
C GLY A 146 16.10 -2.49 -26.25
N ALA A 147 14.78 -2.50 -26.38
CA ALA A 147 13.87 -1.67 -25.58
C ALA A 147 13.94 -2.00 -24.08
N THR A 148 14.15 -3.27 -23.72
CA THR A 148 14.30 -3.70 -22.32
C THR A 148 15.60 -3.15 -21.71
N ILE A 149 16.70 -3.19 -22.47
CA ILE A 149 17.99 -2.62 -22.04
C ILE A 149 17.89 -1.09 -21.93
N GLU A 150 17.25 -0.43 -22.89
CA GLU A 150 17.05 1.02 -22.85
C GLU A 150 16.18 1.44 -21.66
N ASN A 151 15.10 0.69 -21.37
CA ASN A 151 14.28 0.94 -20.18
C ASN A 151 15.08 0.78 -18.89
N ALA A 152 15.90 -0.27 -18.78
CA ALA A 152 16.80 -0.45 -17.64
C ALA A 152 17.80 0.71 -17.49
N ASN A 153 18.37 1.20 -18.59
CA ASN A 153 19.26 2.36 -18.58
C ASN A 153 18.54 3.63 -18.11
N ILE A 154 17.31 3.87 -18.57
CA ILE A 154 16.50 5.02 -18.14
C ILE A 154 16.19 4.93 -16.64
N LEU A 155 15.83 3.75 -16.13
CA LEU A 155 15.60 3.52 -14.71
C LEU A 155 16.85 3.83 -13.87
N LEU A 156 18.02 3.38 -14.32
CA LEU A 156 19.29 3.70 -13.64
C LEU A 156 19.59 5.20 -13.65
N GLN A 157 19.31 5.90 -14.74
CA GLN A 157 19.47 7.36 -14.81
C GLN A 157 18.50 8.09 -13.87
N ILE A 158 17.26 7.61 -13.76
CA ILE A 158 16.26 8.15 -12.82
C ILE A 158 16.75 7.96 -11.39
N ASP A 159 17.21 6.76 -11.04
CA ASP A 159 17.69 6.48 -9.68
C ASP A 159 18.97 7.26 -9.36
N ASN A 160 19.89 7.40 -10.31
CA ASN A 160 21.06 8.25 -10.15
C ASN A 160 20.68 9.73 -9.94
N SER A 161 19.73 10.24 -10.70
CA SER A 161 19.24 11.62 -10.57
C SER A 161 18.54 11.85 -9.22
N LYS A 162 17.77 10.86 -8.74
CA LYS A 162 17.15 10.91 -7.40
C LYS A 162 18.19 10.91 -6.29
N LEU A 163 19.17 10.00 -6.35
CA LEU A 163 20.26 9.95 -5.37
C LEU A 163 21.05 11.26 -5.33
N ALA A 164 21.32 11.88 -6.49
CA ALA A 164 21.96 13.18 -6.56
C ALA A 164 21.10 14.30 -5.95
N ALA A 165 19.79 14.29 -6.20
CA ALA A 165 18.86 15.24 -5.60
C ALA A 165 18.80 15.10 -4.07
N ASP A 166 18.78 13.88 -3.56
CA ASP A 166 18.76 13.60 -2.12
C ASP A 166 20.09 14.01 -1.44
N ASP A 167 21.23 13.80 -2.12
CA ASP A 167 22.54 14.28 -1.65
C ASP A 167 22.58 15.81 -1.57
N PHE A 168 22.10 16.51 -2.62
CA PHE A 168 22.00 17.97 -2.59
C PHE A 168 21.04 18.49 -1.52
N LYS A 169 19.91 17.81 -1.31
CA LYS A 169 18.97 18.15 -0.24
C LYS A 169 19.63 18.04 1.13
N THR A 170 20.33 16.93 1.39
CA THR A 170 21.03 16.72 2.67
C THR A 170 22.11 17.78 2.90
N LYS A 171 22.87 18.12 1.86
CA LYS A 171 23.88 19.19 1.91
C LYS A 171 23.24 20.56 2.17
N PHE A 172 22.12 20.86 1.52
CA PHE A 172 21.38 22.10 1.73
C PHE A 172 20.85 22.20 3.16
N ASP A 173 20.25 21.12 3.69
CA ASP A 173 19.73 21.09 5.05
C ASP A 173 20.86 21.28 6.08
N HIS A 174 22.03 20.66 5.85
CA HIS A 174 23.21 20.86 6.70
C HIS A 174 23.72 22.31 6.67
N GLU A 175 23.88 22.88 5.47
CA GLU A 175 24.31 24.28 5.31
C GLU A 175 23.31 25.25 5.93
N LEU A 176 22.01 25.00 5.78
CA LEU A 176 20.96 25.80 6.39
C LEU A 176 21.05 25.79 7.92
N MET A 177 21.26 24.62 8.52
CA MET A 177 21.46 24.48 9.97
C MET A 177 22.71 25.23 10.44
N MET A 178 23.83 25.08 9.73
CA MET A 178 25.07 25.81 10.03
C MET A 178 24.88 27.32 9.95
N ARG A 179 24.22 27.80 8.88
CA ARG A 179 23.88 29.21 8.69
C ARG A 179 23.02 29.75 9.82
N GLN A 180 21.97 29.02 10.23
CA GLN A 180 21.12 29.41 11.35
C GLN A 180 21.88 29.49 12.68
N SER A 181 22.79 28.54 12.94
CA SER A 181 23.67 28.59 14.11
C SER A 181 24.54 29.85 14.10
N VAL A 182 25.19 30.15 12.98
CA VAL A 182 26.03 31.34 12.84
C VAL A 182 25.21 32.63 12.95
N GLU A 183 23.99 32.67 12.40
CA GLU A 183 23.09 33.80 12.56
C GLU A 183 22.69 34.03 14.02
N ALA A 184 22.42 32.96 14.76
CA ALA A 184 22.15 33.04 16.20
C ALA A 184 23.37 33.56 16.98
N ASP A 185 24.57 33.07 16.65
CA ASP A 185 25.81 33.55 17.27
C ASP A 185 26.06 35.04 16.97
N ILE A 186 25.84 35.49 15.73
CA ILE A 186 25.94 36.90 15.36
C ILE A 186 24.94 37.75 16.15
N ALA A 187 23.69 37.29 16.29
CA ALA A 187 22.69 38.00 17.08
C ALA A 187 23.09 38.11 18.56
N ASN A 188 23.62 37.02 19.13
CA ASN A 188 24.13 37.00 20.50
C ASN A 188 25.33 37.95 20.67
N LEU A 189 26.28 37.95 19.73
CA LEU A 189 27.44 38.84 19.76
C LEU A 189 27.04 40.31 19.64
N ARG A 190 26.03 40.65 18.81
CA ARG A 190 25.47 42.00 18.74
C ARG A 190 24.87 42.43 20.07
N ARG A 191 24.07 41.56 20.69
CA ARG A 191 23.50 41.84 22.03
C ARG A 191 24.59 42.00 23.09
N LEU A 192 25.65 41.20 23.04
CA LEU A 192 26.79 41.31 23.96
C LEU A 192 27.53 42.65 23.75
N LEU A 193 27.71 43.08 22.50
CA LEU A 193 28.29 44.38 22.17
C LEU A 193 27.44 45.53 22.72
N ASP A 194 26.12 45.49 22.54
CA ASP A 194 25.20 46.50 23.08
C ASP A 194 25.28 46.54 24.61
N GLN A 195 25.26 45.38 25.27
CA GLN A 195 25.40 45.28 26.72
C GLN A 195 26.75 45.86 27.20
N THR A 196 27.85 45.54 26.50
CA THR A 196 29.18 46.03 26.84
C THR A 196 29.26 47.55 26.65
N THR A 197 28.67 48.07 25.58
CA THR A 197 28.56 49.52 25.32
C THR A 197 27.79 50.22 26.42
N LEU A 198 26.67 49.65 26.88
CA LEU A 198 25.91 50.20 28.02
C LEU A 198 26.74 50.20 29.31
N THR A 199 27.44 49.10 29.62
CA THR A 199 28.31 49.05 30.82
C THR A 199 29.46 50.03 30.73
N LYS A 200 30.01 50.25 29.53
CA LYS A 200 31.06 51.25 29.30
C LYS A 200 30.52 52.66 29.57
N ALA A 201 29.34 53.00 29.04
CA ALA A 201 28.71 54.30 29.26
C ALA A 201 28.39 54.54 30.74
N ASP A 202 27.92 53.52 31.47
CA ASP A 202 27.68 53.60 32.91
C ASP A 202 28.98 53.88 33.69
N LEU A 203 30.08 53.17 33.35
CA LEU A 203 31.39 53.42 33.96
C LEU A 203 31.95 54.80 33.59
N GLU A 204 31.76 55.27 32.36
CA GLU A 204 32.15 56.62 31.94
C GLU A 204 31.41 57.69 32.76
N MET A 205 30.09 57.51 32.97
CA MET A 205 29.28 58.40 33.82
C MET A 205 29.74 58.37 35.29
N GLN A 206 30.08 57.20 35.83
CA GLN A 206 30.64 57.09 37.18
C GLN A 206 31.99 57.81 37.30
N ILE A 207 32.86 57.69 36.29
CA ILE A 207 34.15 58.39 36.25
C ILE A 207 33.94 59.90 36.22
N GLU A 208 33.05 60.40 35.37
CA GLU A 208 32.73 61.83 35.28
C GLU A 208 32.15 62.35 36.60
N GLY A 209 31.22 61.62 37.22
CA GLY A 209 30.67 61.97 38.53
C GLY A 209 31.74 62.04 39.64
N LEU A 210 32.67 61.10 39.67
CA LEU A 210 33.81 61.12 40.61
C LEU A 210 34.78 62.27 40.33
N GLN A 211 34.98 62.64 39.06
CA GLN A 211 35.80 63.81 38.69
C GLN A 211 35.15 65.12 39.14
N ASP A 212 33.84 65.25 38.99
CA ASP A 212 33.07 66.40 39.47
C ASP A 212 33.09 66.49 41.00
N GLU A 213 32.94 65.38 41.71
CA GLU A 213 33.04 65.34 43.17
C GLU A 213 34.45 65.76 43.64
N LEU A 214 35.49 65.28 42.97
CA LEU A 214 36.87 65.66 43.26
C LEU A 214 37.11 67.15 43.01
N ALA A 215 36.58 67.69 41.90
CA ALA A 215 36.65 69.12 41.61
C ALA A 215 35.90 69.96 42.65
N TYR A 216 34.72 69.51 43.07
CA TYR A 216 33.92 70.14 44.12
C TYR A 216 34.66 70.16 45.46
N LEU A 217 35.23 69.03 45.89
CA LEU A 217 36.01 68.94 47.13
C LEU A 217 37.25 69.83 47.10
N LYS A 218 37.97 69.89 45.97
CA LYS A 218 39.12 70.79 45.81
C LYS A 218 38.71 72.26 45.94
N LYS A 219 37.62 72.65 45.27
CA LYS A 219 37.09 74.01 45.33
C LYS A 219 36.64 74.36 46.77
N ASN A 220 35.90 73.47 47.43
CA ASN A 220 35.48 73.68 48.81
C ASN A 220 36.68 73.82 49.75
N HIS A 221 37.72 73.00 49.58
CA HIS A 221 38.95 73.11 50.35
C HIS A 221 39.68 74.44 50.11
N GLU A 222 39.73 74.91 48.85
CA GLU A 222 40.32 76.21 48.51
C GLU A 222 39.53 77.37 49.14
N GLU A 223 38.20 77.32 49.11
CA GLU A 223 37.31 78.28 49.76
C GLU A 223 37.48 78.26 51.29
N GLU A 224 37.54 77.09 51.92
CA GLU A 224 37.81 76.94 53.36
C GLU A 224 39.19 77.47 53.75
N LEU A 225 40.22 77.19 52.96
CA LEU A 225 41.56 77.74 53.17
C LEU A 225 41.57 79.27 53.00
N ALA A 226 40.84 79.80 52.02
CA ALA A 226 40.68 81.24 51.83
C ALA A 226 39.93 81.89 53.01
N ALA A 227 38.88 81.23 53.52
CA ALA A 227 38.16 81.65 54.71
C ALA A 227 39.03 81.61 55.97
N MET A 228 39.80 80.54 56.18
CA MET A 228 40.76 80.45 57.29
C MET A 228 41.90 81.47 57.17
N ARG A 229 42.39 81.75 55.95
CA ARG A 229 43.35 82.85 55.71
C ARG A 229 42.71 84.20 56.02
N SER A 230 41.47 84.43 55.63
CA SER A 230 40.72 85.64 55.98
C SER A 230 40.53 85.77 57.49
N GLN A 231 40.25 84.67 58.21
CA GLN A 231 40.19 84.63 59.67
C GLN A 231 41.55 84.88 60.33
N LEU A 232 42.66 84.40 59.75
CA LEU A 232 44.02 84.66 60.25
C LEU A 232 44.52 86.08 59.95
N THR A 233 43.94 86.79 58.97
CA THR A 233 44.31 88.18 58.60
C THR A 233 43.37 89.22 59.23
N GLY A 234 42.42 88.78 60.05
CA GLY A 234 41.43 89.63 60.70
C GLY A 234 41.57 89.62 62.22
N THR A 235 42.60 90.26 62.76
CA THR A 235 42.44 90.94 64.06
C THR A 235 41.52 92.14 63.84
N VAL A 236 40.21 91.89 63.73
CA VAL A 236 39.21 92.94 63.72
C VAL A 236 38.91 93.30 65.16
N ASN A 237 39.58 94.36 65.61
CA ASN A 237 39.20 95.14 66.76
C ASN A 237 37.79 95.71 66.49
N VAL A 238 36.77 95.12 67.10
CA VAL A 238 35.40 95.66 67.08
C VAL A 238 35.34 96.72 68.18
N GLU A 239 35.65 97.96 67.83
CA GLU A 239 35.27 99.12 68.64
C GLU A 239 33.76 99.28 68.52
N VAL A 240 33.11 99.04 69.65
CA VAL A 240 31.66 99.16 69.84
C VAL A 240 31.33 100.65 69.86
N ASP A 241 30.99 101.22 68.70
CA ASP A 241 30.28 102.50 68.63
C ASP A 241 28.78 102.21 68.75
N ALA A 242 28.18 102.67 69.85
CA ALA A 242 26.78 102.48 70.16
C ALA A 242 25.92 103.36 69.24
N ALA A 243 25.67 102.87 68.04
CA ALA A 243 24.68 103.42 67.14
C ALA A 243 23.27 103.34 67.77
N PRO A 244 22.36 104.28 67.43
CA PRO A 244 21.16 104.57 68.21
C PRO A 244 20.21 103.38 68.26
N GLN A 245 19.72 103.09 69.47
CA GLN A 245 18.63 102.17 69.84
C GLN A 245 17.95 101.51 68.62
N GLN A 246 18.46 100.35 68.22
CA GLN A 246 17.82 99.53 67.20
C GLN A 246 16.44 99.14 67.72
N ASP A 247 15.42 99.46 66.93
CA ASP A 247 14.03 99.18 67.26
C ASP A 247 13.87 97.66 67.45
N LEU A 248 13.84 97.22 68.72
CA LEU A 248 13.82 95.81 69.11
C LEU A 248 12.65 95.08 68.43
N SER A 249 11.57 95.82 68.16
CA SER A 249 10.41 95.39 67.38
C SER A 249 10.81 94.89 65.99
N LYS A 250 11.65 95.64 65.28
CA LYS A 250 12.12 95.34 63.93
C LYS A 250 13.05 94.13 63.90
N VAL A 251 13.96 94.02 64.87
CA VAL A 251 14.88 92.86 64.98
C VAL A 251 14.12 91.60 65.36
N MET A 252 13.15 91.69 66.26
CA MET A 252 12.28 90.56 66.62
C MET A 252 11.39 90.13 65.44
N GLU A 253 10.88 91.07 64.64
CA GLU A 253 10.14 90.80 63.40
C GLU A 253 11.04 90.11 62.35
N GLU A 254 12.28 90.56 62.19
CA GLU A 254 13.26 89.99 61.25
C GLU A 254 13.69 88.57 61.66
N ILE A 255 13.95 88.33 62.95
CA ILE A 255 14.21 87.00 63.50
C ILE A 255 12.99 86.09 63.30
N ARG A 256 11.77 86.60 63.54
CA ARG A 256 10.54 85.84 63.32
C ARG A 256 10.36 85.47 61.85
N GLY A 257 10.62 86.42 60.94
CA GLY A 257 10.59 86.19 59.49
C GLY A 257 11.65 85.17 59.04
N GLN A 258 12.85 85.17 59.63
CA GLN A 258 13.86 84.14 59.35
C GLN A 258 13.43 82.76 59.84
N TYR A 259 12.88 82.64 61.05
CA TYR A 259 12.37 81.37 61.56
C TYR A 259 11.18 80.86 60.74
N GLU A 260 10.27 81.73 60.34
CA GLU A 260 9.14 81.39 59.48
C GLU A 260 9.64 80.92 58.10
N ALA A 261 10.59 81.63 57.50
CA ALA A 261 11.20 81.24 56.22
C ALA A 261 11.94 79.89 56.29
N ILE A 262 12.68 79.62 57.39
CA ILE A 262 13.35 78.35 57.62
C ILE A 262 12.32 77.23 57.82
N SER A 263 11.27 77.46 58.62
CA SER A 263 10.22 76.48 58.86
C SER A 263 9.46 76.15 57.57
N ASP A 264 9.14 77.15 56.76
CA ASP A 264 8.49 76.96 55.47
C ASP A 264 9.40 76.25 54.46
N LYS A 265 10.70 76.57 54.46
CA LYS A 265 11.67 75.86 53.63
C LYS A 265 11.76 74.38 54.04
N HIS A 266 11.90 74.09 55.33
CA HIS A 266 11.91 72.72 55.84
C HIS A 266 10.64 71.94 55.49
N ARG A 267 9.46 72.59 55.56
CA ARG A 267 8.19 71.97 55.16
C ARG A 267 8.18 71.64 53.67
N ARG A 268 8.59 72.57 52.80
CA ARG A 268 8.67 72.32 51.34
C ARG A 268 9.68 71.24 51.02
N ASP A 269 10.84 71.23 51.67
CA ASP A 269 11.89 70.23 51.44
C ASP A 269 11.41 68.83 51.89
N GLN A 270 10.68 68.73 53.00
CA GLN A 270 10.05 67.47 53.46
C GLN A 270 8.94 66.99 52.51
N GLU A 271 8.07 67.89 52.04
CA GLU A 271 7.02 67.57 51.06
C GLU A 271 7.64 67.10 49.74
N ALA A 272 8.69 67.78 49.26
CA ALA A 272 9.42 67.41 48.06
C ALA A 272 10.10 66.03 48.20
N TRP A 273 10.79 65.79 49.33
CA TRP A 273 11.43 64.51 49.62
C TRP A 273 10.41 63.36 49.71
N PHE A 274 9.28 63.58 50.36
CA PHE A 274 8.20 62.58 50.44
C PHE A 274 7.60 62.29 49.06
N ASN A 275 7.33 63.33 48.27
CA ASN A 275 6.81 63.18 46.92
C ASN A 275 7.80 62.44 46.02
N GLU A 276 9.09 62.75 46.10
CA GLU A 276 10.14 62.05 45.34
C GLU A 276 10.21 60.57 45.73
N LYS A 277 10.22 60.25 47.03
CA LYS A 277 10.24 58.85 47.47
C LYS A 277 8.96 58.10 47.13
N SER A 278 7.80 58.73 47.26
CA SER A 278 6.51 58.14 46.88
C SER A 278 6.44 57.90 45.37
N ALA A 279 6.95 58.83 44.56
CA ALA A 279 7.01 58.69 43.11
C ALA A 279 7.95 57.56 42.69
N ALA A 280 9.14 57.46 43.30
CA ALA A 280 10.09 56.38 43.05
C ALA A 280 9.49 55.01 43.39
N LEU A 281 8.84 54.88 44.56
CA LEU A 281 8.18 53.64 44.98
C LEU A 281 7.03 53.28 44.04
N THR A 282 6.21 54.26 43.63
CA THR A 282 5.10 54.03 42.70
C THR A 282 5.60 53.54 41.35
N LYS A 283 6.71 54.11 40.86
CA LYS A 283 7.36 53.67 39.61
C LYS A 283 7.88 52.24 39.74
N GLU A 284 8.54 51.89 40.83
CA GLU A 284 9.05 50.54 41.07
C GLU A 284 7.92 49.51 41.15
N VAL A 285 6.82 49.83 41.86
CA VAL A 285 5.62 48.97 41.93
C VAL A 285 4.99 48.79 40.55
N ALA A 286 4.92 49.84 39.73
CA ALA A 286 4.40 49.76 38.37
C ALA A 286 5.26 48.83 37.50
N MET A 287 6.59 49.01 37.52
CA MET A 287 7.54 48.17 36.78
C MET A 287 7.51 46.71 37.24
N SER A 288 7.44 46.48 38.56
CA SER A 288 7.32 45.13 39.12
C SER A 288 6.00 44.47 38.69
N THR A 289 4.89 45.22 38.71
CA THR A 289 3.58 44.73 38.28
C THR A 289 3.58 44.38 36.79
N GLU A 290 4.19 45.22 35.95
CA GLU A 290 4.33 44.95 34.51
C GLU A 290 5.14 43.68 34.25
N SER A 291 6.29 43.53 34.90
CA SER A 291 7.14 42.33 34.82
C SER A 291 6.41 41.05 35.26
N ILE A 292 5.58 41.14 36.30
CA ILE A 292 4.75 40.02 36.75
C ILE A 292 3.68 39.68 35.70
N GLN A 293 3.05 40.67 35.07
CA GLN A 293 2.05 40.41 34.03
C GLN A 293 2.67 39.79 32.78
N THR A 294 3.82 40.30 32.32
CA THR A 294 4.53 39.74 31.15
C THR A 294 4.96 38.30 31.42
N SER A 295 5.57 38.03 32.57
CA SER A 295 5.94 36.66 32.98
C SER A 295 4.72 35.73 33.04
N LYS A 296 3.58 36.23 33.53
CA LYS A 296 2.33 35.46 33.58
C LYS A 296 1.77 35.16 32.18
N THR A 297 1.87 36.09 31.23
CA THR A 297 1.46 35.84 29.84
C THR A 297 2.37 34.83 29.17
N GLU A 298 3.69 34.94 29.36
CA GLU A 298 4.67 33.98 28.82
C GLU A 298 4.43 32.57 29.36
N ILE A 299 4.19 32.41 30.67
CA ILE A 299 3.85 31.11 31.27
C ILE A 299 2.57 30.53 30.66
N ASN A 300 1.55 31.36 30.40
CA ASN A 300 0.32 30.89 29.79
C ASN A 300 0.51 30.47 28.34
N ASP A 301 1.32 31.20 27.57
CA ASP A 301 1.63 30.84 26.19
C ASP A 301 2.46 29.57 26.12
N LEU A 302 3.46 29.40 26.99
CA LEU A 302 4.22 28.15 27.13
C LEU A 302 3.33 26.97 27.54
N ARG A 303 2.33 27.19 28.39
CA ARG A 303 1.35 26.13 28.74
C ARG A 303 0.49 25.74 27.54
N ARG A 304 0.05 26.72 26.72
CA ARG A 304 -0.72 26.45 25.50
C ARG A 304 0.10 25.69 24.46
N THR A 305 1.36 26.09 24.26
CA THR A 305 2.25 25.38 23.32
C THR A 305 2.56 23.97 23.80
N LEU A 306 2.81 23.77 25.10
CA LEU A 306 3.00 22.44 25.69
C LEU A 306 1.77 21.55 25.46
N GLN A 307 0.57 22.06 25.76
CA GLN A 307 -0.67 21.30 25.50
C GLN A 307 -0.86 20.98 24.02
N GLY A 308 -0.54 21.92 23.11
CA GLY A 308 -0.58 21.67 21.67
C GLY A 308 0.38 20.56 21.23
N LEU A 309 1.62 20.59 21.73
CA LEU A 309 2.62 19.56 21.46
C LEU A 309 2.24 18.20 22.05
N GLU A 310 1.60 18.17 23.22
CA GLU A 310 1.13 16.94 23.85
C GLU A 310 0.00 16.30 23.05
N ILE A 311 -0.94 17.10 22.52
CA ILE A 311 -2.00 16.62 21.62
C ILE A 311 -1.40 16.09 20.32
N GLU A 312 -0.43 16.80 19.73
CA GLU A 312 0.26 16.34 18.52
C GLU A 312 0.98 15.01 18.78
N LEU A 313 1.67 14.88 19.91
CA LEU A 313 2.30 13.62 20.31
C LEU A 313 1.28 12.47 20.41
N GLN A 314 0.12 12.69 21.04
CA GLN A 314 -0.94 11.67 21.13
C GLN A 314 -1.53 11.32 19.75
N SER A 315 -1.68 12.31 18.87
CA SER A 315 -2.11 12.11 17.49
C SER A 315 -1.13 11.24 16.71
N GLN A 316 0.17 11.56 16.79
CA GLN A 316 1.24 10.79 16.15
C GLN A 316 1.34 9.36 16.68
N LEU A 317 1.21 9.15 18.00
CA LEU A 317 1.15 7.81 18.58
C LEU A 317 -0.06 7.00 18.08
N SER A 318 -1.22 7.64 17.95
CA SER A 318 -2.42 7.01 17.41
C SER A 318 -2.25 6.65 15.94
N MET A 319 -1.66 7.54 15.14
CA MET A 319 -1.35 7.30 13.73
C MET A 319 -0.35 6.16 13.55
N LYS A 320 0.73 6.15 14.36
CA LYS A 320 1.70 5.06 14.39
C LYS A 320 1.02 3.72 14.68
N GLY A 321 0.19 3.65 15.73
CA GLY A 321 -0.51 2.41 16.10
C GLY A 321 -1.46 1.92 14.98
N ALA A 322 -2.14 2.84 14.30
CA ALA A 322 -2.97 2.49 13.14
C ALA A 322 -2.14 1.91 12.00
N LEU A 323 -0.99 2.52 11.68
CA LEU A 323 -0.08 2.04 10.63
C LEU A 323 0.51 0.67 10.96
N GLU A 324 0.99 0.46 12.19
CA GLU A 324 1.48 -0.84 12.66
C GLU A 324 0.41 -1.93 12.56
N ASN A 325 -0.85 -1.61 12.91
CA ASN A 325 -1.96 -2.55 12.77
C ASN A 325 -2.26 -2.88 11.30
N THR A 326 -2.28 -1.88 10.41
CA THR A 326 -2.48 -2.13 8.98
C THR A 326 -1.35 -2.95 8.39
N LEU A 327 -0.11 -2.74 8.82
CA LEU A 327 1.03 -3.54 8.41
C LEU A 327 0.83 -5.00 8.85
N GLY A 328 0.54 -5.24 10.13
CA GLY A 328 0.27 -6.58 10.65
C GLY A 328 -0.89 -7.29 9.94
N GLU A 329 -1.97 -6.57 9.62
CA GLU A 329 -3.10 -7.12 8.85
C GLU A 329 -2.67 -7.52 7.44
N THR A 330 -1.88 -6.68 6.75
CA THR A 330 -1.38 -7.01 5.41
C THR A 330 -0.42 -8.19 5.43
N GLU A 331 0.52 -8.25 6.38
CA GLU A 331 1.43 -9.37 6.57
C GLU A 331 0.67 -10.68 6.84
N CYS A 332 -0.34 -10.64 7.72
CA CYS A 332 -1.21 -11.78 7.99
C CYS A 332 -1.96 -12.23 6.72
N ARG A 333 -2.50 -11.28 5.93
CA ARG A 333 -3.19 -11.58 4.68
C ARG A 333 -2.26 -12.25 3.66
N TYR A 334 -1.04 -11.74 3.50
CA TYR A 334 -0.06 -12.32 2.59
C TYR A 334 0.41 -13.69 3.07
N SER A 335 0.66 -13.86 4.37
CA SER A 335 0.99 -15.16 4.97
C SER A 335 -0.09 -16.20 4.71
N ASN A 336 -1.37 -15.85 4.90
CA ASN A 336 -2.49 -16.73 4.60
C ASN A 336 -2.59 -17.08 3.11
N MET A 337 -2.32 -16.13 2.22
CA MET A 337 -2.31 -16.37 0.78
C MET A 337 -1.16 -17.31 0.36
N LEU A 338 0.04 -17.11 0.92
CA LEU A 338 1.19 -18.00 0.74
C LEU A 338 0.88 -19.41 1.23
N ALA A 339 0.28 -19.56 2.41
CA ALA A 339 -0.16 -20.85 2.93
C ALA A 339 -1.20 -21.52 2.00
N GLY A 340 -2.12 -20.74 1.44
CA GLY A 340 -3.09 -21.23 0.44
C GLY A 340 -2.43 -21.73 -0.84
N TYR A 341 -1.42 -21.02 -1.36
CA TYR A 341 -0.64 -21.48 -2.51
C TYR A 341 0.16 -22.74 -2.19
N GLN A 342 0.80 -22.80 -1.01
CA GLN A 342 1.52 -23.99 -0.58
C GLN A 342 0.61 -25.21 -0.49
N ASN A 343 -0.62 -25.05 0.04
CA ASN A 343 -1.60 -26.14 0.08
C ASN A 343 -1.98 -26.61 -1.33
N THR A 344 -2.13 -25.68 -2.27
CA THR A 344 -2.45 -26.01 -3.68
C THR A 344 -1.29 -26.75 -4.35
N ILE A 345 -0.04 -26.32 -4.08
CA ILE A 345 1.17 -27.02 -4.54
C ILE A 345 1.19 -28.45 -3.99
N ASN A 346 1.03 -28.60 -2.67
CA ASN A 346 1.02 -29.92 -2.02
C ASN A 346 -0.07 -30.85 -2.61
N MET A 347 -1.24 -30.30 -2.95
CA MET A 347 -2.33 -31.05 -3.60
C MET A 347 -1.90 -31.55 -4.98
N PHE A 348 -1.36 -30.67 -5.83
CA PHE A 348 -0.90 -31.06 -7.17
C PHE A 348 0.30 -32.02 -7.12
N GLU A 349 1.23 -31.84 -6.19
CA GLU A 349 2.32 -32.78 -5.96
C GLU A 349 1.79 -34.17 -5.57
N GLY A 350 0.76 -34.22 -4.72
CA GLY A 350 0.07 -35.46 -4.37
C GLY A 350 -0.62 -36.12 -5.56
N GLU A 351 -1.36 -35.37 -6.38
CA GLU A 351 -1.97 -35.89 -7.61
C GLU A 351 -0.93 -36.42 -8.59
N LEU A 352 0.19 -35.69 -8.77
CA LEU A 352 1.29 -36.11 -9.61
C LEU A 352 1.92 -37.43 -9.12
N ALA A 353 2.11 -37.56 -7.79
CA ALA A 353 2.62 -38.78 -7.19
C ALA A 353 1.65 -39.96 -7.43
N ASN A 354 0.35 -39.76 -7.23
CA ASN A 354 -0.67 -40.78 -7.48
C ASN A 354 -0.69 -41.24 -8.94
N VAL A 355 -0.63 -40.30 -9.90
CA VAL A 355 -0.57 -40.62 -11.33
C VAL A 355 0.69 -41.40 -11.68
N ARG A 356 1.85 -41.02 -11.13
CA ARG A 356 3.11 -41.75 -11.32
C ARG A 356 3.00 -43.19 -10.82
N THR A 357 2.48 -43.39 -9.61
CA THR A 357 2.28 -44.74 -9.05
C THR A 357 1.29 -45.55 -9.89
N SER A 358 0.20 -44.93 -10.38
CA SER A 358 -0.77 -45.61 -11.24
C SER A 358 -0.17 -46.03 -12.60
N ILE A 359 0.66 -45.17 -13.22
CA ILE A 359 1.38 -45.50 -14.46
C ILE A 359 2.36 -46.65 -14.22
N GLU A 360 3.09 -46.62 -13.10
CA GLU A 360 4.02 -47.68 -12.75
C GLU A 360 3.31 -49.02 -12.53
N GLN A 361 2.19 -49.01 -11.82
CA GLN A 361 1.33 -50.19 -11.64
C GLN A 361 0.81 -50.73 -12.98
N GLN A 362 0.25 -49.86 -13.85
CA GLN A 362 -0.21 -50.27 -15.17
C GLN A 362 0.95 -50.85 -16.00
N GLY A 363 2.14 -50.25 -15.93
CA GLY A 363 3.34 -50.78 -16.59
C GLY A 363 3.69 -52.20 -16.13
N GLN A 364 3.57 -52.49 -14.84
CA GLN A 364 3.77 -53.83 -14.29
C GLN A 364 2.69 -54.81 -14.77
N GLU A 365 1.42 -54.39 -14.78
CA GLU A 365 0.30 -55.20 -15.27
C GLU A 365 0.45 -55.53 -16.77
N TYR A 366 0.83 -54.56 -17.60
CA TYR A 366 1.11 -54.78 -19.02
C TYR A 366 2.27 -55.75 -19.23
N LYS A 367 3.33 -55.66 -18.42
CA LYS A 367 4.46 -56.59 -18.49
C LYS A 367 4.05 -58.02 -18.16
N MET A 368 3.22 -58.21 -17.13
CA MET A 368 2.67 -59.53 -16.78
C MET A 368 1.78 -60.09 -17.90
N LEU A 369 0.92 -59.25 -18.48
CA LEU A 369 0.05 -59.67 -19.58
C LEU A 369 0.84 -60.05 -20.83
N LEU A 370 1.92 -59.33 -21.13
CA LEU A 370 2.82 -59.66 -22.24
C LEU A 370 3.55 -60.99 -22.02
N ASP A 371 3.96 -61.28 -20.78
CA ASP A 371 4.57 -62.57 -20.43
C ASP A 371 3.58 -63.74 -20.61
N ILE A 372 2.34 -63.59 -20.13
CA ILE A 372 1.26 -64.57 -20.34
C ILE A 372 0.97 -64.75 -21.84
N LYS A 373 0.84 -63.65 -22.60
CA LYS A 373 0.65 -63.70 -24.05
C LYS A 373 1.76 -64.47 -24.74
N SER A 374 3.02 -64.18 -24.39
CA SER A 374 4.19 -64.85 -24.97
C SER A 374 4.17 -66.36 -24.67
N ARG A 375 3.78 -66.75 -23.45
CA ARG A 375 3.61 -68.16 -23.07
C ARG A 375 2.47 -68.84 -23.84
N LEU A 376 1.32 -68.20 -23.97
CA LEU A 376 0.20 -68.73 -24.76
C LEU A 376 0.54 -68.86 -26.25
N GLU A 377 1.31 -67.92 -26.81
CA GLU A 377 1.79 -68.00 -28.20
C GLU A 377 2.73 -69.20 -28.40
N GLN A 378 3.59 -69.50 -27.41
CA GLN A 378 4.40 -70.73 -27.41
C GLN A 378 3.52 -71.99 -27.34
N GLU A 379 2.53 -72.03 -26.45
CA GLU A 379 1.59 -73.15 -26.32
C GLU A 379 0.83 -73.38 -27.64
N ILE A 380 0.26 -72.34 -28.26
CA ILE A 380 -0.38 -72.42 -29.58
C ILE A 380 0.60 -72.92 -30.65
N GLY A 381 1.86 -72.46 -30.63
CA GLY A 381 2.90 -72.95 -31.52
C GLY A 381 3.13 -74.46 -31.38
N THR A 382 3.21 -74.95 -30.14
CA THR A 382 3.32 -76.40 -29.87
C THR A 382 2.08 -77.18 -30.31
N TYR A 383 0.87 -76.67 -30.04
CA TYR A 383 -0.38 -77.28 -30.48
C TYR A 383 -0.47 -77.36 -32.01
N ARG A 384 -0.10 -76.28 -32.74
CA ARG A 384 -0.03 -76.28 -34.21
C ARG A 384 0.95 -77.33 -34.74
N GLY A 385 2.14 -77.44 -34.13
CA GLY A 385 3.13 -78.44 -34.52
C GLY A 385 2.70 -79.88 -34.26
N LEU A 386 1.93 -80.14 -33.19
CA LEU A 386 1.32 -81.45 -32.93
C LEU A 386 0.22 -81.78 -33.95
N LEU A 387 -0.63 -80.81 -34.27
CA LEU A 387 -1.70 -80.97 -35.26
C LEU A 387 -1.12 -81.25 -36.65
N GLU A 388 -0.07 -80.54 -37.06
CA GLU A 388 0.63 -80.79 -38.32
C GLU A 388 1.28 -82.18 -38.38
N LYS A 389 1.81 -82.68 -37.26
CA LYS A 389 2.33 -84.06 -37.16
C LYS A 389 1.22 -85.11 -37.29
N GLU A 390 0.08 -84.91 -36.65
CA GLU A 390 -1.11 -85.77 -36.77
C GLU A 390 -1.70 -85.73 -38.19
N ASP A 391 -1.78 -84.54 -38.83
CA ASP A 391 -2.23 -84.39 -40.22
C ASP A 391 -1.28 -85.10 -41.20
N ASN A 392 0.04 -84.97 -41.00
CA ASN A 392 1.04 -85.66 -41.81
C ASN A 392 0.99 -87.18 -41.59
N ARG A 393 0.73 -87.64 -40.35
CA ARG A 393 0.50 -89.06 -40.05
C ARG A 393 -0.75 -89.57 -40.76
N THR A 394 -1.84 -88.82 -40.72
CA THR A 394 -3.12 -89.16 -41.38
C THR A 394 -2.97 -89.20 -42.90
N LYS A 395 -2.32 -88.21 -43.51
CA LYS A 395 -2.00 -88.20 -44.94
C LYS A 395 -1.14 -89.41 -45.33
N ARG A 396 -0.12 -89.75 -44.52
CA ARG A 396 0.74 -90.91 -44.77
C ARG A 396 -0.02 -92.24 -44.70
N VAL A 397 -0.93 -92.40 -43.73
CA VAL A 397 -1.81 -93.58 -43.63
C VAL A 397 -2.77 -93.66 -44.82
N ILE A 398 -3.31 -92.53 -45.31
CA ILE A 398 -4.16 -92.50 -46.50
C ILE A 398 -3.38 -92.89 -47.76
N VAL A 399 -2.12 -92.46 -47.90
CA VAL A 399 -1.26 -92.87 -49.02
C VAL A 399 -0.93 -94.36 -48.94
N GLU A 400 -0.58 -94.89 -47.77
CA GLU A 400 -0.30 -96.33 -47.61
C GLU A 400 -1.54 -97.20 -47.85
N THR A 401 -2.72 -96.79 -47.37
CA THR A 401 -3.99 -97.51 -47.63
C THR A 401 -4.49 -97.34 -49.07
N GLY A 402 -4.20 -96.22 -49.72
CA GLY A 402 -4.45 -96.00 -51.15
C GLY A 402 -3.58 -96.89 -52.05
N VAL A 403 -2.29 -97.02 -51.73
CA VAL A 403 -1.34 -97.89 -52.45
C VAL A 403 -1.74 -99.37 -52.31
N ILE A 404 -2.23 -99.79 -51.14
CA ILE A 404 -2.76 -101.16 -50.93
C ILE A 404 -4.03 -101.41 -51.75
N ARG A 405 -4.86 -100.39 -52.02
CA ARG A 405 -6.08 -100.53 -52.83
C ARG A 405 -5.85 -100.50 -54.35
N THR A 406 -4.74 -99.93 -54.82
CA THR A 406 -4.39 -99.93 -56.26
C THR A 406 -3.45 -101.07 -56.67
N GLY A 407 -3.02 -101.89 -55.72
CA GLY A 407 -2.11 -103.03 -55.92
C GLY A 407 -2.79 -104.42 -55.86
N LEU A 408 -4.11 -104.50 -56.04
CA LEU A 408 -4.86 -105.75 -56.20
C LEU A 408 -5.49 -105.83 -57.59
#